data_AF-A0A7Z0B918-F1
#
_entry.id   AF-A0A7Z0B918-F1
#
_cell.length_a   1.000
_cell.length_b   1.000
_cell.length_c   1.000
_cell.angle_alpha   90.00
_cell.angle_beta   90.00
_cell.angle_gamma   90.00
#
_symmetry.space_group_name_H-M   'P 1'
#
loop_
_entity.id
_entity.type
_entity.pdbx_description
1 polymer ?
#
loop_
_entity_poly.entity_id
_entity_poly.type
_entity_poly.pdbx_seq_one_letter_code
_entity_poly.pdbx_strand_id
1 'polypeptide(L)'
;MKFAACIVIPIYNHKDAIGATVAHLAVHGLPLFVVDDGSDEPTQQVLAALAQQYAGQLTLLRLPVNGGKGAAVMAGLRAARRAGFTHALQIDADGQHDATDVPRFIEAAQAEPGAVILGRPVYDESVPKARLYGRYLTHVWVWIETLSLTIRDSMCGFRLYPLALVCELIDRVQLPTRMDFDIEILVRLYWRRAAFRSIPTRVTYAADGVSHFDVLWDNVRISRSHTRLVFGMLWRLPMLLAHKVMPRRAVLADAGTDQSAAGHKHDKTQQDWWRIAERGSHLGMSLLALSCKLFGRRFTALWLHPIVAYFLLTGRAAREASRNYFRHLSEAAPHGDTPRPGWLSAYRHMLAFAQSGFDKLAAWSGRVNNADVKFEDPAAFQALTASGKGALVIGAHLGNLEMTRALAAQGAYAKVTAVVYTEHARRFNSVLASANSEFARHLLEVRDFGPETAMLMQERVDNGELLVIVGDRVPAHETGRTTEAQFLGSAAPFAQGPYVLAHALGCPVYLFFCLKEQDGYRLYFEPFAERIELPRRERAQHLAAWAQRYAARLEYYCRKAPYQWFNFFDFWASPKRGANGRT
;
A
#
# COMPACT_ATOMS: atom_id res chain seq x y z
N MET A 1 2.41 -1.77 38.73
CA MET A 1 1.14 -1.20 39.26
C MET A 1 -0.01 -2.05 38.75
N LYS A 2 -1.00 -2.36 39.60
CA LYS A 2 -2.20 -3.10 39.19
C LYS A 2 -3.01 -2.27 38.18
N PHE A 3 -3.55 -2.91 37.15
CA PHE A 3 -4.38 -2.23 36.15
C PHE A 3 -5.61 -1.61 36.83
N ALA A 4 -5.79 -0.30 36.63
CA ALA A 4 -6.93 0.47 37.10
C ALA A 4 -7.31 1.48 36.00
N ALA A 5 -8.54 1.39 35.51
CA ALA A 5 -9.05 2.21 34.41
C ALA A 5 -10.23 3.08 34.87
N CYS A 6 -10.38 4.23 34.23
CA CYS A 6 -11.54 5.12 34.38
C CYS A 6 -11.98 5.61 32.99
N ILE A 7 -13.10 6.33 32.94
CA ILE A 7 -13.61 6.97 31.72
C ILE A 7 -13.55 8.49 31.89
N VAL A 8 -13.14 9.21 30.86
CA VAL A 8 -13.06 10.68 30.81
C VAL A 8 -13.99 11.18 29.72
N ILE A 9 -14.93 12.06 30.09
CA ILE A 9 -15.99 12.56 29.22
C ILE A 9 -15.90 14.10 29.16
N PRO A 10 -15.27 14.69 28.14
CA PRO A 10 -15.31 16.13 27.94
C PRO A 10 -16.71 16.57 27.47
N ILE A 11 -17.21 17.67 28.01
CA ILE A 11 -18.50 18.24 27.63
C ILE A 11 -18.42 19.77 27.49
N TYR A 12 -19.08 20.28 26.45
CA TYR A 12 -19.41 21.70 26.29
C TYR A 12 -20.82 21.80 25.68
N ASN A 13 -21.79 22.33 26.43
CA ASN A 13 -23.17 22.61 25.98
C ASN A 13 -23.95 21.43 25.35
N HIS A 14 -23.70 20.19 25.77
CA HIS A 14 -24.44 18.99 25.32
C HIS A 14 -25.41 18.46 26.40
N LYS A 15 -26.22 19.34 26.99
CA LYS A 15 -27.14 18.99 28.09
C LYS A 15 -28.12 17.85 27.77
N ASP A 16 -28.57 17.74 26.52
CA ASP A 16 -29.58 16.76 26.11
C ASP A 16 -29.00 15.35 25.92
N ALA A 17 -27.70 15.25 25.58
CA ALA A 17 -27.05 13.96 25.28
C ALA A 17 -26.27 13.37 26.48
N ILE A 18 -25.78 14.21 27.39
CA ILE A 18 -24.89 13.77 28.46
C ILE A 18 -25.55 12.81 29.45
N GLY A 19 -26.84 13.00 29.77
CA GLY A 19 -27.55 12.13 30.70
C GLY A 19 -27.60 10.68 30.22
N ALA A 20 -27.99 10.48 28.96
CA ALA A 20 -28.02 9.16 28.33
C ALA A 20 -26.60 8.56 28.21
N THR A 21 -25.62 9.37 27.84
CA THR A 21 -24.21 8.95 27.73
C THR A 21 -23.68 8.45 29.08
N VAL A 22 -23.92 9.19 30.17
CA VAL A 22 -23.51 8.78 31.53
C VAL A 22 -24.22 7.51 31.95
N ALA A 23 -25.54 7.39 31.71
CA ALA A 23 -26.29 6.19 32.05
C ALA A 23 -25.75 4.94 31.33
N HIS A 24 -25.47 5.04 30.03
CA HIS A 24 -24.89 3.93 29.25
C HIS A 24 -23.46 3.57 29.66
N LEU A 25 -22.70 4.49 30.24
CA LEU A 25 -21.33 4.23 30.69
C LEU A 25 -21.26 3.74 32.14
N ALA A 26 -22.19 4.19 32.98
CA ALA A 26 -22.22 3.84 34.41
C ALA A 26 -22.37 2.33 34.63
N VAL A 27 -23.10 1.62 33.77
CA VAL A 27 -23.34 0.16 33.85
C VAL A 27 -22.05 -0.67 33.79
N HIS A 28 -20.94 -0.11 33.28
CA HIS A 28 -19.65 -0.79 33.24
C HIS A 28 -18.89 -0.77 34.59
N GLY A 29 -19.42 -0.07 35.60
CA GLY A 29 -18.82 -0.02 36.94
C GLY A 29 -17.47 0.70 37.02
N LEU A 30 -17.10 1.45 35.98
CA LEU A 30 -15.86 2.23 35.94
C LEU A 30 -16.09 3.64 36.52
N PRO A 31 -15.10 4.22 37.22
CA PRO A 31 -15.16 5.62 37.64
C PRO A 31 -15.25 6.56 36.44
N LEU A 32 -16.12 7.56 36.53
CA LEU A 32 -16.44 8.52 35.48
C LEU A 32 -15.87 9.89 35.85
N PHE A 33 -15.07 10.48 34.97
CA PHE A 33 -14.59 11.85 35.09
C PHE A 33 -15.27 12.70 34.01
N VAL A 34 -16.33 13.41 34.39
CA VAL A 34 -16.99 14.36 33.49
C VAL A 34 -16.28 15.70 33.60
N VAL A 35 -15.78 16.21 32.48
CA VAL A 35 -15.03 17.47 32.42
C VAL A 35 -15.83 18.51 31.67
N ASP A 36 -16.41 19.44 32.43
CA ASP A 36 -17.14 20.59 31.92
C ASP A 36 -16.17 21.69 31.45
N ASP A 37 -16.14 21.94 30.15
CA ASP A 37 -15.29 22.95 29.50
C ASP A 37 -15.94 24.34 29.52
N GLY A 38 -16.47 24.75 30.68
CA GLY A 38 -17.14 26.04 30.86
C GLY A 38 -18.48 26.14 30.12
N SER A 39 -19.34 25.11 30.25
CA SER A 39 -20.68 25.11 29.67
C SER A 39 -21.61 26.17 30.27
N ASP A 40 -22.74 26.41 29.62
CA ASP A 40 -23.80 27.30 30.10
C ASP A 40 -24.47 26.80 31.40
N GLU A 41 -25.18 27.71 32.07
CA GLU A 41 -25.84 27.42 33.34
C GLU A 41 -26.85 26.25 33.27
N PRO A 42 -27.69 26.11 32.23
CA PRO A 42 -28.55 24.94 32.07
C PRO A 42 -27.77 23.62 32.01
N THR A 43 -26.67 23.57 31.27
CA THR A 43 -25.82 22.37 31.19
C THR A 43 -25.18 22.08 32.55
N GLN A 44 -24.68 23.11 33.25
CA GLN A 44 -24.09 22.95 34.58
C GLN A 44 -25.07 22.39 35.62
N GLN A 45 -26.35 22.75 35.55
CA GLN A 45 -27.40 22.21 36.41
C GLN A 45 -27.60 20.70 36.17
N VAL A 46 -27.67 20.28 34.89
CA VAL A 46 -27.76 18.85 34.52
C VAL A 46 -26.53 18.09 35.02
N LEU A 47 -25.33 18.64 34.85
CA LEU A 47 -24.10 18.03 35.31
C LEU A 47 -24.03 17.90 36.85
N ALA A 48 -24.54 18.90 37.58
CA ALA A 48 -24.64 18.83 39.03
C ALA A 48 -25.60 17.72 39.49
N ALA A 49 -26.76 17.60 38.85
CA ALA A 49 -27.72 16.54 39.14
C ALA A 49 -27.13 15.15 38.86
N LEU A 50 -26.43 14.97 37.74
CA LEU A 50 -25.76 13.70 37.42
C LEU A 50 -24.66 13.35 38.43
N ALA A 51 -23.88 14.33 38.89
CA ALA A 51 -22.86 14.11 39.91
C ALA A 51 -23.47 13.69 41.26
N GLN A 52 -24.65 14.19 41.62
CA GLN A 52 -25.40 13.74 42.80
C GLN A 52 -26.00 12.35 42.60
N GLN A 53 -26.61 12.08 41.44
CA GLN A 53 -27.26 10.81 41.12
C GLN A 53 -26.26 9.64 41.11
N TYR A 54 -25.08 9.85 40.55
CA TYR A 54 -24.00 8.85 40.45
C TYR A 54 -22.89 9.11 41.49
N ALA A 55 -23.27 9.61 42.67
CA ALA A 55 -22.33 9.88 43.77
C ALA A 55 -21.52 8.62 44.11
N GLY A 56 -20.19 8.77 44.18
CA GLY A 56 -19.25 7.68 44.40
C GLY A 56 -18.69 7.04 43.12
N GLN A 57 -19.36 7.20 41.96
CA GLN A 57 -18.84 6.75 40.67
C GLN A 57 -18.43 7.92 39.77
N LEU A 58 -19.16 9.03 39.79
CA LEU A 58 -18.94 10.20 38.93
C LEU A 58 -18.22 11.33 39.68
N THR A 59 -17.11 11.78 39.12
CA THR A 59 -16.35 12.97 39.53
C THR A 59 -16.54 14.07 38.48
N LEU A 60 -17.14 15.19 38.88
CA LEU A 60 -17.33 16.36 38.02
C LEU A 60 -16.15 17.33 38.17
N LEU A 61 -15.51 17.66 37.05
CA LEU A 61 -14.43 18.64 36.97
C LEU A 61 -14.91 19.83 36.14
N ARG A 62 -14.93 21.03 36.71
CA ARG A 62 -15.34 22.26 36.00
C ARG A 62 -14.15 23.13 35.67
N LEU A 63 -14.01 23.46 34.39
CA LEU A 63 -13.08 24.47 33.91
C LEU A 63 -13.77 25.84 33.92
N PRO A 64 -13.06 26.92 34.32
CA PRO A 64 -13.69 28.23 34.48
C PRO A 64 -14.09 28.90 33.17
N VAL A 65 -13.42 28.56 32.07
CA VAL A 65 -13.65 29.10 30.73
C VAL A 65 -13.45 28.02 29.68
N ASN A 66 -14.17 28.13 28.56
CA ASN A 66 -14.04 27.20 27.43
C ASN A 66 -12.65 27.30 26.78
N GLY A 67 -11.84 26.26 27.02
CA GLY A 67 -10.52 26.09 26.42
C GLY A 67 -10.52 25.26 25.14
N GLY A 68 -11.60 24.50 24.90
CA GLY A 68 -11.78 23.54 23.83
C GLY A 68 -11.66 22.09 24.30
N LYS A 69 -12.17 21.17 23.46
CA LYS A 69 -12.15 19.71 23.69
C LYS A 69 -10.80 19.19 24.21
N GLY A 70 -9.69 19.59 23.58
CA GLY A 70 -8.35 19.17 23.98
C GLY A 70 -7.97 19.65 25.39
N ALA A 71 -8.35 20.86 25.79
CA ALA A 71 -8.13 21.34 27.16
C ALA A 71 -8.91 20.49 28.18
N ALA A 72 -10.18 20.22 27.91
CA ALA A 72 -11.03 19.39 28.76
C ALA A 72 -10.48 17.95 28.90
N VAL A 73 -10.12 17.32 27.78
CA VAL A 73 -9.53 15.97 27.80
C VAL A 73 -8.22 15.96 28.58
N MET A 74 -7.30 16.90 28.33
CA MET A 74 -6.03 16.97 29.07
C MET A 74 -6.24 17.18 30.58
N ALA A 75 -7.22 18.01 30.98
CA ALA A 75 -7.57 18.21 32.38
C ALA A 75 -8.09 16.92 33.03
N GLY A 76 -8.99 16.21 32.34
CA GLY A 76 -9.53 14.92 32.79
C GLY A 76 -8.46 13.83 32.92
N LEU A 77 -7.59 13.68 31.92
CA LEU A 77 -6.49 12.72 31.96
C LEU A 77 -5.53 13.00 33.12
N ARG A 78 -5.17 14.26 33.37
CA ARG A 78 -4.34 14.64 34.53
C ARG A 78 -5.03 14.36 35.86
N ALA A 79 -6.33 14.65 35.97
CA ALA A 79 -7.09 14.39 37.18
C ALA A 79 -7.19 12.88 37.48
N ALA A 80 -7.49 12.06 36.46
CA ALA A 80 -7.47 10.61 36.56
C ALA A 80 -6.10 10.08 37.00
N ARG A 81 -5.01 10.62 36.43
CA ARG A 81 -3.65 10.23 36.84
C ARG A 81 -3.36 10.57 38.30
N ARG A 82 -3.77 11.74 38.77
CA ARG A 82 -3.63 12.16 40.18
C ARG A 82 -4.47 11.30 41.14
N ALA A 83 -5.64 10.84 40.70
CA ALA A 83 -6.50 9.93 41.44
C ALA A 83 -5.97 8.47 41.47
N GLY A 84 -4.80 8.20 40.88
CA GLY A 84 -4.14 6.89 40.95
C GLY A 84 -4.49 5.92 39.83
N PHE A 85 -5.28 6.34 38.83
CA PHE A 85 -5.59 5.49 37.69
C PHE A 85 -4.37 5.26 36.78
N THR A 86 -4.33 4.09 36.17
CA THR A 86 -3.28 3.70 35.22
C THR A 86 -3.67 3.96 33.77
N HIS A 87 -4.97 3.88 33.45
CA HIS A 87 -5.52 4.03 32.12
C HIS A 87 -6.79 4.89 32.16
N ALA A 88 -7.06 5.62 31.07
CA ALA A 88 -8.30 6.38 30.92
C ALA A 88 -8.86 6.22 29.51
N LEU A 89 -10.15 5.88 29.43
CA LEU A 89 -10.93 5.85 28.20
C LEU A 89 -11.56 7.22 27.96
N GLN A 90 -11.10 7.95 26.95
CA GLN A 90 -11.77 9.12 26.40
C GLN A 90 -13.00 8.67 25.60
N ILE A 91 -14.15 9.31 25.83
CA ILE A 91 -15.36 9.17 25.01
C ILE A 91 -16.10 10.52 24.98
N ASP A 92 -16.63 10.89 23.82
CA ASP A 92 -17.33 12.18 23.63
C ASP A 92 -18.74 12.15 24.24
N ALA A 93 -19.22 13.30 24.73
CA ALA A 93 -20.52 13.45 25.41
C ALA A 93 -21.75 13.44 24.48
N ASP A 94 -21.55 13.34 23.16
CA ASP A 94 -22.59 13.47 22.14
C ASP A 94 -23.40 12.19 21.89
N GLY A 95 -23.03 11.08 22.53
CA GLY A 95 -23.70 9.79 22.40
C GLY A 95 -23.48 9.09 21.06
N GLN A 96 -22.55 9.54 20.21
CA GLN A 96 -22.32 8.94 18.89
C GLN A 96 -21.61 7.57 18.95
N HIS A 97 -20.95 7.24 20.08
CA HIS A 97 -20.15 6.04 20.23
C HIS A 97 -20.93 4.95 20.97
N ASP A 98 -20.82 3.71 20.49
CA ASP A 98 -21.45 2.55 21.13
C ASP A 98 -20.73 2.19 22.44
N ALA A 99 -21.39 2.46 23.59
CA ALA A 99 -20.84 2.15 24.91
C ALA A 99 -20.60 0.65 25.11
N THR A 100 -21.27 -0.24 24.36
CA THR A 100 -21.07 -1.70 24.48
C THR A 100 -19.65 -2.14 24.09
N ASP A 101 -18.89 -1.29 23.40
CA ASP A 101 -17.48 -1.55 23.08
C ASP A 101 -16.52 -1.29 24.25
N VAL A 102 -16.93 -0.63 25.34
CA VAL A 102 -16.07 -0.31 26.51
C VAL A 102 -15.31 -1.54 27.03
N PRO A 103 -15.95 -2.71 27.29
CA PRO A 103 -15.23 -3.89 27.77
C PRO A 103 -14.10 -4.35 26.84
N ARG A 104 -14.28 -4.24 25.52
CA ARG A 104 -13.27 -4.63 24.52
C ARG A 104 -12.04 -3.72 24.57
N PHE A 105 -12.23 -2.43 24.87
CA PHE A 105 -11.11 -1.50 25.06
C PHE A 105 -10.32 -1.82 26.33
N ILE A 106 -11.04 -2.12 27.43
CA ILE A 106 -10.42 -2.49 28.70
C ILE A 106 -9.62 -3.79 28.55
N GLU A 107 -10.20 -4.83 27.95
CA GLU A 107 -9.52 -6.11 27.69
C GLU A 107 -8.27 -5.92 26.83
N ALA A 108 -8.35 -5.14 25.75
CA ALA A 108 -7.20 -4.86 24.90
C ALA A 108 -6.10 -4.09 25.64
N ALA A 109 -6.47 -3.16 26.53
CA ALA A 109 -5.50 -2.42 27.35
C ALA A 109 -4.88 -3.29 28.46
N GLN A 110 -5.62 -4.25 29.00
CA GLN A 110 -5.05 -5.23 29.94
C GLN A 110 -4.05 -6.16 29.25
N ALA A 111 -4.35 -6.60 28.02
CA ALA A 111 -3.45 -7.42 27.22
C ALA A 111 -2.19 -6.65 26.78
N GLU A 112 -2.32 -5.35 26.51
CA GLU A 112 -1.20 -4.49 26.07
C GLU A 112 -1.16 -3.15 26.86
N PRO A 113 -0.72 -3.14 28.15
CA PRO A 113 -0.80 -1.96 29.01
C PRO A 113 0.03 -0.74 28.55
N GLY A 114 0.98 -0.95 27.64
CA GLY A 114 1.78 0.11 27.05
C GLY A 114 1.20 0.71 25.76
N ALA A 115 0.08 0.18 25.26
CA ALA A 115 -0.51 0.57 23.99
C ALA A 115 -1.66 1.57 24.17
N VAL A 116 -1.77 2.50 23.22
CA VAL A 116 -2.96 3.34 23.04
C VAL A 116 -3.98 2.54 22.23
N ILE A 117 -5.17 2.33 22.79
CA ILE A 117 -6.26 1.62 22.11
C ILE A 117 -7.14 2.65 21.40
N LEU A 118 -7.34 2.48 20.10
CA LEU A 118 -8.06 3.44 19.25
C LEU A 118 -9.35 2.81 18.70
N GLY A 119 -10.45 3.54 18.79
CA GLY A 119 -11.66 3.26 18.03
C GLY A 119 -11.43 3.52 16.54
N ARG A 120 -11.81 2.55 15.71
CA ARG A 120 -11.88 2.70 14.26
C ARG A 120 -13.37 2.69 13.88
N PRO A 121 -13.93 3.84 13.49
CA PRO A 121 -15.34 3.90 13.11
C PRO A 121 -15.61 2.95 11.96
N VAL A 122 -16.63 2.11 12.15
CA VAL A 122 -17.31 1.38 11.08
C VAL A 122 -18.59 2.15 10.79
N TYR A 123 -18.62 2.74 9.60
CA TYR A 123 -19.70 3.61 9.17
C TYR A 123 -20.81 2.84 8.49
N ASP A 124 -22.05 3.24 8.74
CA ASP A 124 -23.22 2.84 7.96
C ASP A 124 -23.52 3.86 6.84
N GLU A 125 -24.62 3.68 6.13
CA GLU A 125 -25.02 4.53 4.99
C GLU A 125 -25.41 5.97 5.39
N SER A 126 -25.53 6.28 6.70
CA SER A 126 -25.97 7.59 7.20
C SER A 126 -24.91 8.69 7.15
N VAL A 127 -23.65 8.35 6.84
CA VAL A 127 -22.53 9.30 6.95
C VAL A 127 -22.52 10.32 5.80
N PRO A 128 -22.44 11.64 6.11
CA PRO A 128 -22.23 12.66 5.08
C PRO A 128 -20.90 12.46 4.34
N LYS A 129 -20.95 12.30 3.02
CA LYS A 129 -19.77 12.05 2.16
C LYS A 129 -18.65 13.08 2.36
N ALA A 130 -18.99 14.35 2.59
CA ALA A 130 -18.00 15.42 2.87
C ALA A 130 -17.18 15.16 4.15
N ARG A 131 -17.81 14.64 5.21
CA ARG A 131 -17.12 14.27 6.46
C ARG A 131 -16.23 13.05 6.26
N LEU A 132 -16.65 12.09 5.44
CA LEU A 132 -15.85 10.92 5.10
C LEU A 132 -14.56 11.31 4.35
N TYR A 133 -14.67 12.18 3.33
CA TYR A 133 -13.52 12.63 2.55
C TYR A 133 -12.58 13.55 3.35
N GLY A 134 -13.13 14.48 4.14
CA GLY A 134 -12.32 15.32 5.03
C GLY A 134 -11.51 14.47 6.02
N ARG A 135 -12.14 13.43 6.58
CA ARG A 135 -11.48 12.49 7.50
C ARG A 135 -10.40 11.65 6.84
N TYR A 136 -10.65 11.19 5.62
CA TYR A 136 -9.64 10.47 4.85
C TYR A 136 -8.40 11.35 4.55
N LEU A 137 -8.60 12.63 4.22
CA LEU A 137 -7.49 13.56 4.01
C LEU A 137 -6.62 13.71 5.27
N THR A 138 -7.24 13.86 6.44
CA THR A 138 -6.54 13.90 7.73
C THR A 138 -5.73 12.62 7.99
N HIS A 139 -6.27 11.43 7.66
CA HIS A 139 -5.53 10.16 7.81
C HIS A 139 -4.25 10.15 6.98
N VAL A 140 -4.33 10.61 5.73
CA VAL A 140 -3.17 10.68 4.83
C VAL A 140 -2.07 11.55 5.43
N TRP A 141 -2.40 12.71 5.97
CA TRP A 141 -1.42 13.58 6.62
C TRP A 141 -0.80 12.95 7.87
N VAL A 142 -1.58 12.30 8.72
CA VAL A 142 -1.05 11.56 9.87
C VAL A 142 -0.09 10.45 9.44
N TRP A 143 -0.37 9.75 8.34
CA TRP A 143 0.53 8.73 7.80
C TRP A 143 1.83 9.32 7.28
N ILE A 144 1.79 10.52 6.70
CA ILE A 144 2.99 11.26 6.28
C ILE A 144 3.80 11.67 7.52
N GLU A 145 3.15 12.25 8.53
CA GLU A 145 3.78 12.75 9.77
C GLU A 145 4.39 11.65 10.63
N THR A 146 3.84 10.44 10.56
CA THR A 146 4.34 9.27 11.29
C THR A 146 5.16 8.33 10.43
N LEU A 147 5.17 8.54 9.10
CA LEU A 147 5.65 7.60 8.10
C LEU A 147 5.08 6.18 8.30
N SER A 148 3.83 6.07 8.73
CA SER A 148 3.26 4.81 9.23
C SER A 148 1.75 4.75 9.03
N LEU A 149 1.25 3.55 8.70
CA LEU A 149 -0.18 3.26 8.59
C LEU A 149 -0.78 2.74 9.91
N THR A 150 -0.03 2.86 11.02
CA THR A 150 -0.41 2.31 12.31
C THR A 150 -1.65 3.01 12.88
N ILE A 151 -1.72 4.34 12.78
CA ILE A 151 -2.88 5.12 13.20
C ILE A 151 -3.88 5.09 12.04
N ARG A 152 -4.89 4.22 12.15
CA ARG A 152 -5.93 4.06 11.12
C ARG A 152 -6.98 5.16 11.14
N ASP A 153 -7.20 5.73 12.32
CA ASP A 153 -8.08 6.87 12.50
C ASP A 153 -7.56 7.76 13.63
N SER A 154 -7.45 9.06 13.36
CA SER A 154 -6.92 10.05 14.29
C SER A 154 -7.96 11.07 14.78
N MET A 155 -9.23 10.89 14.43
CA MET A 155 -10.31 11.82 14.80
C MET A 155 -11.43 11.17 15.61
N CYS A 156 -11.41 9.85 15.79
CA CYS A 156 -12.41 9.17 16.61
C CYS A 156 -12.11 9.52 18.06
N GLY A 157 -13.08 10.10 18.78
CA GLY A 157 -12.92 10.48 20.19
C GLY A 157 -12.87 9.29 21.15
N PHE A 158 -13.11 8.07 20.67
CA PHE A 158 -13.17 6.86 21.50
C PHE A 158 -11.81 6.17 21.60
N ARG A 159 -11.09 6.42 22.70
CA ARG A 159 -9.67 6.05 22.85
C ARG A 159 -9.29 5.75 24.28
N LEU A 160 -8.50 4.71 24.49
CA LEU A 160 -7.95 4.41 25.80
C LEU A 160 -6.44 4.70 25.83
N TYR A 161 -6.03 5.53 26.78
CA TYR A 161 -4.64 5.94 26.96
C TYR A 161 -4.01 5.33 28.22
N PRO A 162 -2.76 4.85 28.15
CA PRO A 162 -1.92 4.68 29.33
C PRO A 162 -1.60 6.05 29.94
N LEU A 163 -2.10 6.31 31.14
CA LEU A 163 -2.08 7.65 31.76
C LEU A 163 -0.66 8.16 32.00
N ALA A 164 0.26 7.28 32.40
CA ALA A 164 1.67 7.65 32.61
C ALA A 164 2.30 8.25 31.33
N LEU A 165 2.11 7.57 30.21
CA LEU A 165 2.67 7.94 28.91
C LEU A 165 2.05 9.23 28.38
N VAL A 166 0.72 9.35 28.44
CA VAL A 166 0.00 10.49 27.88
C VAL A 166 0.18 11.75 28.72
N CYS A 167 0.15 11.66 30.05
CA CYS A 167 0.39 12.80 30.92
C CYS A 167 1.83 13.31 30.79
N GLU A 168 2.83 12.42 30.69
CA GLU A 168 4.21 12.84 30.44
C GLU A 168 4.35 13.58 29.09
N LEU A 169 3.60 13.18 28.06
CA LEU A 169 3.57 13.94 26.82
C LEU A 169 2.96 15.33 27.04
N ILE A 170 1.76 15.36 27.62
CA ILE A 170 0.98 16.57 27.88
C ILE A 170 1.78 17.60 28.69
N ASP A 171 2.60 17.18 29.65
CA ASP A 171 3.38 18.07 30.51
C ASP A 171 4.68 18.56 29.86
N ARG A 172 5.23 17.82 28.88
CA ARG A 172 6.49 18.18 28.21
C ARG A 172 6.32 19.03 26.97
N VAL A 173 5.14 19.05 26.35
CA VAL A 173 4.93 19.76 25.09
C VAL A 173 3.59 20.49 25.06
N GLN A 174 3.57 21.64 24.39
CA GLN A 174 2.34 22.38 24.16
C GLN A 174 1.51 21.70 23.06
N LEU A 175 0.49 20.95 23.47
CA LEU A 175 -0.54 20.39 22.59
C LEU A 175 -1.62 21.44 22.29
N PRO A 176 -2.28 21.38 21.13
CA PRO A 176 -3.43 22.24 20.86
C PRO A 176 -4.61 21.88 21.78
N THR A 177 -5.52 22.83 22.00
CA THR A 177 -6.62 22.70 22.97
C THR A 177 -7.99 22.47 22.32
N ARG A 178 -8.09 22.54 20.98
CA ARG A 178 -9.35 22.43 20.23
C ARG A 178 -9.40 21.08 19.50
N MET A 179 -10.18 20.98 18.42
CA MET A 179 -10.43 19.72 17.70
C MET A 179 -9.17 19.07 17.09
N ASP A 180 -8.16 19.88 16.77
CA ASP A 180 -6.86 19.42 16.26
C ASP A 180 -6.00 18.68 17.32
N PHE A 181 -6.38 18.75 18.60
CA PHE A 181 -5.81 17.95 19.69
C PHE A 181 -5.84 16.45 19.40
N ASP A 182 -6.99 15.95 18.95
CA ASP A 182 -7.21 14.53 18.71
C ASP A 182 -6.21 13.98 17.69
N ILE A 183 -5.79 14.79 16.72
CA ILE A 183 -4.78 14.41 15.72
C ILE A 183 -3.38 14.47 16.32
N GLU A 184 -3.02 15.62 16.88
CA GLU A 184 -1.65 15.92 17.27
C GLU A 184 -1.15 15.04 18.42
N ILE A 185 -2.02 14.70 19.37
CA ILE A 185 -1.64 13.85 20.50
C ILE A 185 -1.17 12.47 20.03
N LEU A 186 -1.85 11.87 19.05
CA LEU A 186 -1.50 10.54 18.55
C LEU A 186 -0.19 10.57 17.76
N VAL A 187 0.03 11.59 16.94
CA VAL A 187 1.27 11.77 16.18
C VAL A 187 2.46 11.92 17.12
N ARG A 188 2.32 12.74 18.17
CA ARG A 188 3.39 12.95 19.15
C ARG A 188 3.64 11.72 20.03
N LEU A 189 2.60 10.97 20.40
CA LEU A 189 2.74 9.66 21.07
C LEU A 189 3.47 8.66 20.16
N TYR A 190 3.16 8.66 18.87
CA TYR A 190 3.84 7.82 17.88
C TYR A 190 5.32 8.16 17.76
N TRP A 191 5.68 9.45 17.70
CA TRP A 191 7.08 9.87 17.69
C TRP A 191 7.84 9.44 18.95
N ARG A 192 7.15 9.22 20.07
CA ARG A 192 7.69 8.65 21.32
C ARG A 192 7.64 7.12 21.38
N ARG A 193 7.38 6.45 20.26
CA ARG A 193 7.31 4.98 20.10
C ARG A 193 6.18 4.31 20.89
N ALA A 194 5.10 5.03 21.20
CA ALA A 194 3.89 4.41 21.75
C ALA A 194 3.42 3.26 20.85
N ALA A 195 2.94 2.18 21.46
CA ALA A 195 2.22 1.13 20.74
C ALA A 195 0.78 1.58 20.50
N PHE A 196 0.18 1.10 19.41
CA PHE A 196 -1.22 1.40 19.08
C PHE A 196 -1.92 0.13 18.65
N ARG A 197 -3.17 -0.02 19.08
CA ARG A 197 -4.06 -1.11 18.67
C ARG A 197 -5.41 -0.52 18.29
N SER A 198 -5.93 -0.87 17.12
CA SER A 198 -7.24 -0.38 16.66
C SER A 198 -8.32 -1.42 16.84
N ILE A 199 -9.45 -1.01 17.43
CA ILE A 199 -10.66 -1.82 17.59
C ILE A 199 -11.73 -1.24 16.66
N PRO A 200 -12.37 -2.04 15.78
CA PRO A 200 -13.54 -1.59 15.02
C PRO A 200 -14.70 -1.30 15.98
N THR A 201 -15.23 -0.08 15.89
CA THR A 201 -16.30 0.43 16.76
C THR A 201 -17.43 1.03 15.93
N ARG A 202 -18.68 0.80 16.32
CA ARG A 202 -19.83 1.40 15.64
C ARG A 202 -19.97 2.87 16.06
N VAL A 203 -20.31 3.72 15.10
CA VAL A 203 -20.57 5.15 15.33
C VAL A 203 -21.90 5.50 14.67
N THR A 204 -22.84 5.99 15.46
CA THR A 204 -24.17 6.39 15.01
C THR A 204 -24.27 7.91 14.93
N TYR A 205 -24.71 8.44 13.78
CA TYR A 205 -24.99 9.87 13.63
C TYR A 205 -26.48 10.12 13.79
N ALA A 206 -26.86 10.86 14.84
CA ALA A 206 -28.23 11.34 14.99
C ALA A 206 -28.52 12.42 13.93
N ALA A 207 -29.71 12.39 13.32
CA ALA A 207 -30.13 13.36 12.29
C ALA A 207 -30.10 14.82 12.80
N ASP A 208 -30.33 15.02 14.10
CA ASP A 208 -30.39 16.32 14.76
C ASP A 208 -29.14 16.61 15.63
N GLY A 209 -28.06 15.86 15.44
CA GLY A 209 -26.84 15.99 16.22
C GLY A 209 -26.16 17.34 16.03
N VAL A 210 -26.22 18.21 17.05
CA VAL A 210 -25.49 19.48 17.06
C VAL A 210 -23.99 19.19 17.11
N SER A 211 -23.29 19.50 16.02
CA SER A 211 -21.84 19.39 15.93
C SER A 211 -21.22 20.76 16.16
N HIS A 212 -20.51 20.96 17.28
CA HIS A 212 -19.74 22.19 17.55
C HIS A 212 -18.45 22.32 16.70
N PHE A 213 -18.45 21.75 15.50
CA PHE A 213 -17.33 21.83 14.56
C PHE A 213 -17.49 23.07 13.69
N ASP A 214 -16.61 24.05 13.87
CA ASP A 214 -16.57 25.24 13.02
C ASP A 214 -15.87 24.89 11.71
N VAL A 215 -16.66 24.73 10.65
CA VAL A 215 -16.17 24.25 9.34
C VAL A 215 -15.01 25.08 8.81
N LEU A 216 -14.96 26.40 9.06
CA LEU A 216 -13.88 27.22 8.56
C LEU A 216 -12.67 27.18 9.50
N TRP A 217 -12.89 27.56 10.76
CA TRP A 217 -11.79 27.78 11.68
C TRP A 217 -11.15 26.49 12.18
N ASP A 218 -11.91 25.41 12.34
CA ASP A 218 -11.33 24.13 12.73
C ASP A 218 -10.54 23.50 11.58
N ASN A 219 -10.96 23.65 10.33
CA ASN A 219 -10.15 23.23 9.18
C ASN A 219 -8.83 24.02 9.07
N VAL A 220 -8.84 25.32 9.35
CA VAL A 220 -7.62 26.14 9.42
C VAL A 220 -6.70 25.67 10.55
N ARG A 221 -7.24 25.37 11.73
CA ARG A 221 -6.46 24.85 12.87
C ARG A 221 -5.86 23.49 12.57
N ILE A 222 -6.65 22.56 12.04
CA ILE A 222 -6.21 21.23 11.61
C ILE A 222 -5.08 21.35 10.57
N SER A 223 -5.25 22.20 9.56
CA SER A 223 -4.23 22.44 8.53
C SER A 223 -2.94 23.02 9.11
N ARG A 224 -3.03 23.96 10.06
CA ARG A 224 -1.88 24.52 10.77
C ARG A 224 -1.16 23.47 11.62
N SER A 225 -1.90 22.62 12.31
CA SER A 225 -1.35 21.53 13.12
C SER A 225 -0.65 20.48 12.25
N HIS A 226 -1.25 20.08 11.12
CA HIS A 226 -0.57 19.22 10.14
C HIS A 226 0.71 19.86 9.59
N THR A 227 0.67 21.13 9.21
CA THR A 227 1.86 21.86 8.75
C THR A 227 2.97 21.80 9.79
N ARG A 228 2.66 22.12 11.06
CA ARG A 228 3.63 22.04 12.17
C ARG A 228 4.15 20.62 12.38
N LEU A 229 3.29 19.61 12.26
CA LEU A 229 3.66 18.21 12.45
C LEU A 229 4.53 17.69 11.32
N VAL A 230 4.29 18.09 10.07
CA VAL A 230 5.14 17.74 8.92
C VAL A 230 6.53 18.33 9.10
N PHE A 231 6.67 19.62 9.44
CA PHE A 231 7.99 20.20 9.71
C PHE A 231 8.67 19.55 10.94
N GLY A 232 7.89 19.26 11.98
CA GLY A 232 8.38 18.54 13.16
C GLY A 232 8.81 17.10 12.86
N MET A 233 8.16 16.43 11.92
CA MET A 233 8.50 15.11 11.40
C MET A 233 9.79 15.17 10.60
N LEU A 234 9.98 16.17 9.73
CA LEU A 234 11.19 16.31 8.92
C LEU A 234 12.44 16.42 9.80
N TRP A 235 12.37 17.16 10.91
CA TRP A 235 13.44 17.21 11.90
C TRP A 235 13.71 15.86 12.57
N ARG A 236 12.66 15.06 12.78
CA ARG A 236 12.71 13.73 13.41
C ARG A 236 12.89 12.59 12.41
N LEU A 237 13.02 12.90 11.12
CA LEU A 237 13.04 11.92 10.03
C LEU A 237 14.12 10.85 10.24
N PRO A 238 15.38 11.18 10.62
CA PRO A 238 16.39 10.16 10.89
C PRO A 238 15.99 9.22 12.03
N MET A 239 15.41 9.76 13.11
CA MET A 239 14.96 9.00 14.27
C MET A 239 13.75 8.10 13.94
N LEU A 240 12.77 8.62 13.18
CA LEU A 240 11.60 7.86 12.75
C LEU A 240 11.97 6.73 11.80
N LEU A 241 12.96 6.95 10.92
CA LEU A 241 13.52 5.90 10.08
C LEU A 241 14.28 4.86 10.92
N ALA A 242 15.09 5.30 11.89
CA ALA A 242 15.75 4.39 12.83
C ALA A 242 14.75 3.54 13.63
N HIS A 243 13.60 4.11 14.02
CA HIS A 243 12.54 3.40 14.72
C HIS A 243 11.92 2.25 13.91
N LYS A 244 11.99 2.29 12.58
CA LYS A 244 11.55 1.19 11.70
C LYS A 244 12.55 0.04 11.62
N VAL A 245 13.81 0.29 11.95
CA VAL A 245 14.91 -0.70 11.83
C VAL A 245 15.28 -1.28 13.20
N MET A 246 15.17 -0.49 14.28
CA MET A 246 15.47 -0.95 15.64
C MET A 246 14.28 -1.68 16.27
N PRO A 247 14.47 -2.88 16.87
CA PRO A 247 13.42 -3.56 17.61
C PRO A 247 12.84 -2.66 18.72
N ARG A 248 11.52 -2.74 18.95
CA ARG A 248 10.89 -2.06 20.09
C ARG A 248 11.49 -2.63 21.37
N ARG A 249 12.20 -1.82 22.15
CA ARG A 249 12.46 -2.12 23.55
C ARG A 249 11.09 -2.18 24.23
N ALA A 250 10.66 -3.37 24.64
CA ALA A 250 9.54 -3.49 25.55
C ALA A 250 9.87 -2.61 26.76
N VAL A 251 9.01 -1.65 27.07
CA VAL A 251 9.09 -0.94 28.34
C VAL A 251 8.84 -2.01 29.39
N LEU A 252 9.91 -2.39 30.08
CA LEU A 252 9.92 -3.38 31.15
C LEU A 252 8.86 -2.98 32.19
N ALA A 253 7.79 -3.76 32.26
CA ALA A 253 7.03 -3.93 33.48
C ALA A 253 7.58 -5.20 34.13
N ASP A 254 8.22 -5.04 35.28
CA ASP A 254 8.58 -6.13 36.18
C ASP A 254 7.35 -6.99 36.49
N ALA A 255 7.33 -8.22 35.98
CA ALA A 255 6.58 -9.35 36.50
C ALA A 255 7.16 -10.64 35.90
N GLY A 256 7.55 -11.57 36.77
CA GLY A 256 8.33 -12.77 36.44
C GLY A 256 7.62 -13.83 35.59
N THR A 257 8.46 -14.69 35.02
CA THR A 257 8.24 -16.10 34.62
C THR A 257 6.93 -16.44 33.89
N ASP A 258 7.02 -16.70 32.58
CA ASP A 258 7.03 -18.08 32.09
C ASP A 258 7.39 -18.16 30.59
N GLN A 259 8.35 -19.02 30.28
CA GLN A 259 8.79 -19.34 28.93
C GLN A 259 7.98 -20.52 28.38
N SER A 260 6.91 -20.24 27.63
CA SER A 260 6.38 -21.19 26.63
C SER A 260 5.34 -20.53 25.72
N ALA A 261 5.74 -20.11 24.51
CA ALA A 261 4.89 -20.04 23.32
C ALA A 261 5.64 -19.35 22.16
N ALA A 262 6.66 -20.01 21.60
CA ALA A 262 7.17 -19.65 20.28
C ALA A 262 6.28 -20.32 19.23
N GLY A 263 5.22 -19.61 18.80
CA GLY A 263 4.25 -20.12 17.84
C GLY A 263 3.87 -19.09 16.78
N HIS A 264 4.34 -19.32 15.55
CA HIS A 264 3.69 -18.94 14.29
C HIS A 264 3.42 -17.45 14.01
N LYS A 265 4.44 -16.73 13.54
CA LYS A 265 4.24 -15.53 12.69
C LYS A 265 4.24 -15.95 11.23
N HIS A 266 3.02 -16.05 10.68
CA HIS A 266 2.73 -16.33 9.28
C HIS A 266 3.37 -15.28 8.34
N ASP A 267 4.09 -15.80 7.37
CA ASP A 267 4.76 -15.11 6.26
C ASP A 267 3.73 -14.59 5.25
N LYS A 268 3.21 -13.38 5.48
CA LYS A 268 2.25 -12.68 4.59
C LYS A 268 2.92 -11.69 3.64
N THR A 269 4.25 -11.57 3.69
CA THR A 269 5.01 -10.57 2.93
C THR A 269 5.36 -10.98 1.50
N GLN A 270 5.23 -12.27 1.18
CA GLN A 270 5.54 -12.80 -0.17
C GLN A 270 4.37 -12.67 -1.17
N GLN A 271 3.12 -12.53 -0.71
CA GLN A 271 1.93 -12.72 -1.55
C GLN A 271 1.32 -11.43 -2.15
N ASP A 272 1.77 -10.24 -1.79
CA ASP A 272 1.07 -8.98 -2.10
C ASP A 272 1.84 -8.01 -3.02
N TRP A 273 2.85 -8.47 -3.78
CA TRP A 273 3.67 -7.55 -4.59
C TRP A 273 2.96 -6.97 -5.82
N TRP A 274 1.91 -7.63 -6.33
CA TRP A 274 1.09 -7.12 -7.44
C TRP A 274 0.33 -5.83 -7.08
N ARG A 275 0.19 -5.51 -5.78
CA ARG A 275 -0.40 -4.26 -5.28
C ARG A 275 0.59 -3.09 -5.20
N ILE A 276 1.90 -3.31 -5.36
CA ILE A 276 2.90 -2.24 -5.17
C ILE A 276 2.90 -1.25 -6.35
N ALA A 277 2.38 -1.67 -7.51
CA ALA A 277 2.06 -0.77 -8.62
C ALA A 277 0.87 0.18 -8.33
N GLU A 278 0.08 -0.05 -7.28
CA GLU A 278 -1.07 0.78 -6.89
C GLU A 278 -0.73 1.90 -5.89
N ARG A 279 0.56 2.18 -5.63
CA ARG A 279 0.97 3.34 -4.79
C ARG A 279 1.05 4.66 -5.56
N GLY A 280 0.75 4.68 -6.85
CA GLY A 280 0.55 5.90 -7.61
C GLY A 280 -0.81 6.52 -7.27
N SER A 281 -0.86 7.46 -6.33
CA SER A 281 -2.03 8.33 -6.16
C SER A 281 -2.37 8.97 -7.50
N HIS A 282 -3.64 8.94 -7.92
CA HIS A 282 -4.13 9.60 -9.14
C HIS A 282 -3.61 11.06 -9.22
N LEU A 283 -3.57 11.76 -8.08
CA LEU A 283 -2.96 13.09 -7.94
C LEU A 283 -1.46 13.13 -8.25
N GLY A 284 -0.68 12.14 -7.82
CA GLY A 284 0.76 12.05 -8.11
C GLY A 284 1.04 11.82 -9.59
N MET A 285 0.23 10.99 -10.26
CA MET A 285 0.33 10.78 -11.70
C MET A 285 -0.12 12.03 -12.49
N SER A 286 -1.20 12.70 -12.07
CA SER A 286 -1.64 13.97 -12.66
C SER A 286 -0.61 15.08 -12.44
N LEU A 287 0.05 15.15 -11.28
CA LEU A 287 1.09 16.12 -10.98
C LEU A 287 2.37 15.88 -11.79
N LEU A 288 2.78 14.62 -11.97
CA LEU A 288 3.90 14.25 -12.85
C LEU A 288 3.58 14.58 -14.31
N ALA A 289 2.36 14.30 -14.77
CA ALA A 289 1.92 14.65 -16.12
C ALA A 289 1.86 16.18 -16.32
N LEU A 290 1.36 16.92 -15.33
CA LEU A 290 1.33 18.39 -15.35
C LEU A 290 2.73 18.99 -15.30
N SER A 291 3.62 18.44 -14.46
CA SER A 291 5.04 18.84 -14.40
C SER A 291 5.72 18.61 -15.74
N CYS A 292 5.45 17.48 -16.40
CA CYS A 292 5.94 17.21 -17.75
C CYS A 292 5.38 18.18 -18.80
N LYS A 293 4.17 18.71 -18.60
CA LYS A 293 3.58 19.75 -19.47
C LYS A 293 4.22 21.13 -19.26
N LEU A 294 4.56 21.48 -18.01
CA LEU A 294 5.03 22.82 -17.64
C LEU A 294 6.56 22.98 -17.71
N PHE A 295 7.33 21.96 -17.33
CA PHE A 295 8.79 22.05 -17.13
C PHE A 295 9.60 21.09 -18.01
N GLY A 296 8.95 20.22 -18.78
CA GLY A 296 9.58 19.30 -19.70
C GLY A 296 10.20 18.03 -19.06
N ARG A 297 10.62 17.09 -19.92
CA ARG A 297 11.05 15.73 -19.55
C ARG A 297 12.29 15.70 -18.65
N ARG A 298 13.29 16.57 -18.92
CA ARG A 298 14.55 16.60 -18.17
C ARG A 298 14.34 17.04 -16.72
N PHE A 299 13.52 18.06 -16.49
CA PHE A 299 13.22 18.54 -15.14
C PHE A 299 12.32 17.58 -14.37
N THR A 300 11.34 16.97 -15.05
CA THR A 300 10.45 15.98 -14.43
C THR A 300 11.20 14.71 -14.02
N ALA A 301 12.24 14.32 -14.77
CA ALA A 301 13.10 13.20 -14.40
C ALA A 301 13.83 13.42 -13.06
N LEU A 302 14.13 14.66 -12.68
CA LEU A 302 14.75 14.97 -11.38
C LEU A 302 13.83 14.60 -10.21
N TRP A 303 12.51 14.72 -10.38
CA TRP A 303 11.52 14.30 -9.38
C TRP A 303 11.50 12.79 -9.13
N LEU A 304 12.00 11.98 -10.07
CA LEU A 304 12.10 10.54 -9.87
C LEU A 304 13.15 10.20 -8.79
N HIS A 305 14.22 10.99 -8.65
CA HIS A 305 15.28 10.72 -7.69
C HIS A 305 14.80 10.68 -6.22
N PRO A 306 14.07 11.68 -5.68
CA PRO A 306 13.56 11.63 -4.31
C PRO A 306 12.51 10.54 -4.12
N ILE A 307 11.67 10.27 -5.12
CA ILE A 307 10.66 9.19 -5.08
C ILE A 307 11.36 7.83 -4.99
N VAL A 308 12.34 7.58 -5.85
CA VAL A 308 13.13 6.34 -5.85
C VAL A 308 13.95 6.21 -4.57
N ALA A 309 14.54 7.29 -4.06
CA ALA A 309 15.25 7.26 -2.78
C ALA A 309 14.33 6.86 -1.62
N TYR A 310 13.10 7.38 -1.58
CA TYR A 310 12.09 6.97 -0.61
C TYR A 310 11.77 5.47 -0.70
N PHE A 311 11.53 4.95 -1.91
CA PHE A 311 11.25 3.52 -2.10
C PHE A 311 12.48 2.65 -1.83
N LEU A 312 13.69 3.12 -2.14
CA LEU A 312 14.92 2.43 -1.83
C LEU A 312 15.11 2.30 -0.31
N LEU A 313 14.80 3.34 0.47
CA LEU A 313 14.94 3.33 1.92
C LEU A 313 13.85 2.49 2.60
N THR A 314 12.59 2.63 2.14
CA THR A 314 11.42 2.00 2.78
C THR A 314 11.11 0.59 2.27
N GLY A 315 11.48 0.26 1.03
CA GLY A 315 11.16 -1.00 0.34
C GLY A 315 12.21 -2.08 0.55
N ARG A 316 12.31 -2.64 1.76
CA ARG A 316 13.30 -3.67 2.11
C ARG A 316 13.24 -4.89 1.18
N ALA A 317 12.05 -5.44 0.93
CA ALA A 317 11.87 -6.62 0.07
C ALA A 317 12.34 -6.36 -1.37
N ALA A 318 11.93 -5.24 -1.98
CA ALA A 318 12.35 -4.86 -3.33
C ALA A 318 13.87 -4.64 -3.43
N ARG A 319 14.47 -4.04 -2.40
CA ARG A 319 15.92 -3.83 -2.31
C ARG A 319 16.67 -5.14 -2.14
N GLU A 320 16.17 -6.07 -1.32
CA GLU A 320 16.76 -7.40 -1.13
C GLU A 320 16.63 -8.25 -2.39
N ALA A 321 15.48 -8.24 -3.06
CA ALA A 321 15.27 -8.90 -4.34
C ALA A 321 16.22 -8.36 -5.42
N SER A 322 16.36 -7.03 -5.53
CA SER A 322 17.30 -6.40 -6.46
C SER A 322 18.75 -6.79 -6.16
N ARG A 323 19.15 -6.83 -4.87
CA ARG A 323 20.47 -7.33 -4.46
C ARG A 323 20.66 -8.81 -4.79
N ASN A 324 19.63 -9.64 -4.64
CA ASN A 324 19.68 -11.06 -4.98
C ASN A 324 19.89 -11.25 -6.49
N TYR A 325 19.13 -10.52 -7.30
CA TYR A 325 19.31 -10.52 -8.75
C TYR A 325 20.73 -10.12 -9.17
N PHE A 326 21.29 -9.02 -8.62
CA PHE A 326 22.68 -8.64 -8.95
C PHE A 326 23.71 -9.64 -8.44
N ARG A 327 23.41 -10.41 -7.37
CA ARG A 327 24.27 -11.50 -6.91
C ARG A 327 24.32 -12.61 -7.96
N HIS A 328 23.16 -13.15 -8.34
CA HIS A 328 23.05 -14.17 -9.39
C HIS A 328 23.66 -13.70 -10.71
N LEU A 329 23.42 -12.45 -11.11
CA LEU A 329 24.03 -11.87 -12.32
C LEU A 329 25.56 -11.82 -12.25
N SER A 330 26.13 -11.44 -11.09
CA SER A 330 27.58 -11.40 -10.89
C SER A 330 28.22 -12.80 -10.85
N GLU A 331 27.53 -13.79 -10.30
CA GLU A 331 27.97 -15.19 -10.26
C GLU A 331 27.94 -15.83 -11.66
N ALA A 332 26.92 -15.52 -12.46
CA ALA A 332 26.77 -16.04 -13.82
C ALA A 332 27.72 -15.39 -14.85
N ALA A 333 28.25 -14.20 -14.56
CA ALA A 333 29.17 -13.47 -15.45
C ALA A 333 30.30 -12.76 -14.68
N PRO A 334 31.30 -13.52 -14.16
CA PRO A 334 32.34 -13.00 -13.27
C PRO A 334 33.35 -12.05 -13.91
N HIS A 335 33.40 -11.97 -15.25
CA HIS A 335 34.47 -11.30 -16.01
C HIS A 335 33.97 -10.14 -16.90
N GLY A 336 32.75 -9.63 -16.67
CA GLY A 336 32.20 -8.48 -17.41
C GLY A 336 31.93 -7.24 -16.55
N ASP A 337 31.51 -6.14 -17.17
CA ASP A 337 31.02 -4.87 -16.57
C ASP A 337 29.71 -5.04 -15.76
N THR A 338 29.55 -6.18 -15.09
CA THR A 338 28.38 -6.49 -14.27
C THR A 338 28.35 -5.61 -13.02
N PRO A 339 27.22 -4.97 -12.72
CA PRO A 339 27.09 -4.15 -11.52
C PRO A 339 27.25 -4.99 -10.25
N ARG A 340 28.09 -4.53 -9.31
CA ARG A 340 28.23 -5.18 -8.01
C ARG A 340 26.92 -5.11 -7.21
N PRO A 341 26.54 -6.18 -6.48
CA PRO A 341 25.35 -6.17 -5.64
C PRO A 341 25.51 -5.18 -4.48
N GLY A 342 24.61 -4.21 -4.37
CA GLY A 342 24.73 -3.16 -3.37
C GLY A 342 23.61 -2.13 -3.42
N TRP A 343 23.76 -1.07 -2.62
CA TRP A 343 22.78 0.03 -2.56
C TRP A 343 22.72 0.82 -3.86
N LEU A 344 23.87 1.03 -4.51
CA LEU A 344 23.94 1.79 -5.77
C LEU A 344 23.30 1.04 -6.93
N SER A 345 23.51 -0.28 -7.05
CA SER A 345 22.90 -1.08 -8.10
C SER A 345 21.39 -1.23 -7.88
N ALA A 346 20.96 -1.41 -6.63
CA ALA A 346 19.54 -1.38 -6.28
C ALA A 346 18.89 -0.02 -6.61
N TYR A 347 19.55 1.09 -6.28
CA TYR A 347 19.08 2.44 -6.64
C TYR A 347 18.93 2.62 -8.14
N ARG A 348 19.98 2.31 -8.92
CA ARG A 348 19.97 2.43 -10.39
C ARG A 348 18.91 1.54 -11.03
N HIS A 349 18.70 0.34 -10.50
CA HIS A 349 17.67 -0.58 -10.95
C HIS A 349 16.26 -0.02 -10.69
N MET A 350 15.99 0.47 -9.48
CA MET A 350 14.70 1.09 -9.15
C MET A 350 14.47 2.40 -9.92
N LEU A 351 15.54 3.16 -10.19
CA LEU A 351 15.48 4.36 -11.02
C LEU A 351 15.16 4.02 -12.48
N ALA A 352 15.77 2.98 -13.05
CA ALA A 352 15.45 2.51 -14.39
C ALA A 352 13.99 2.05 -14.51
N PHE A 353 13.46 1.37 -13.48
CA PHE A 353 12.04 1.02 -13.42
C PHE A 353 11.13 2.26 -13.39
N ALA A 354 11.44 3.24 -12.54
CA ALA A 354 10.67 4.48 -12.46
C ALA A 354 10.74 5.28 -13.77
N GLN A 355 11.90 5.33 -14.42
CA GLN A 355 12.08 5.95 -15.73
C GLN A 355 11.28 5.22 -16.82
N SER A 356 11.24 3.89 -16.82
CA SER A 356 10.40 3.12 -17.74
C SER A 356 8.92 3.43 -17.56
N GLY A 357 8.45 3.55 -16.31
CA GLY A 357 7.06 3.96 -16.02
C GLY A 357 6.76 5.39 -16.46
N PHE A 358 7.73 6.30 -16.30
CA PHE A 358 7.62 7.68 -16.77
C PHE A 358 7.56 7.77 -18.30
N ASP A 359 8.44 7.03 -19.00
CA ASP A 359 8.45 6.98 -20.46
C ASP A 359 7.15 6.37 -21.02
N LYS A 360 6.55 5.40 -20.31
CA LYS A 360 5.22 4.83 -20.63
C LYS A 360 4.11 5.89 -20.57
N LEU A 361 4.08 6.70 -19.51
CA LEU A 361 3.13 7.81 -19.40
C LEU A 361 3.33 8.85 -20.51
N ALA A 362 4.59 9.15 -20.86
CA ALA A 362 4.91 10.08 -21.94
C ALA A 362 4.45 9.53 -23.31
N ALA A 363 4.65 8.23 -23.57
CA ALA A 363 4.18 7.56 -24.79
C ALA A 363 2.65 7.65 -24.94
N TRP A 364 1.90 7.42 -23.87
CA TRP A 364 0.43 7.52 -23.88
C TRP A 364 -0.09 8.94 -24.06
N SER A 365 0.69 9.95 -23.69
CA SER A 365 0.33 11.35 -23.91
C SER A 365 0.55 11.84 -25.35
N GLY A 366 0.94 10.94 -26.27
CA GLY A 366 1.20 11.26 -27.69
C GLY A 366 2.51 12.03 -27.92
N ARG A 367 3.45 12.00 -26.96
CA ARG A 367 4.68 12.83 -26.97
C ARG A 367 5.97 12.05 -27.23
N VAL A 368 5.88 10.78 -27.63
CA VAL A 368 7.07 10.05 -28.10
C VAL A 368 7.12 10.18 -29.62
N ASN A 369 8.15 10.87 -30.11
CA ASN A 369 8.46 10.91 -31.53
C ASN A 369 8.95 9.53 -31.98
N ASN A 370 8.48 9.04 -33.13
CA ASN A 370 8.89 7.76 -33.74
C ASN A 370 10.41 7.60 -33.94
N ALA A 371 11.16 8.71 -33.88
CA ALA A 371 12.63 8.70 -33.98
C ALA A 371 13.33 8.00 -32.80
N ASP A 372 12.64 7.80 -31.67
CA ASP A 372 13.22 7.27 -30.43
C ASP A 372 13.10 5.75 -30.28
N VAL A 373 12.43 5.02 -31.18
CA VAL A 373 12.33 3.55 -31.11
C VAL A 373 12.80 2.92 -32.42
N LYS A 374 13.83 2.08 -32.36
CA LYS A 374 14.45 1.45 -33.54
C LYS A 374 14.47 -0.07 -33.39
N PHE A 375 14.22 -0.78 -34.48
CA PHE A 375 14.52 -2.21 -34.56
C PHE A 375 16.03 -2.39 -34.67
N GLU A 376 16.61 -3.29 -33.88
CA GLU A 376 18.01 -3.71 -34.10
C GLU A 376 18.14 -4.44 -35.46
N ASP A 377 17.22 -5.37 -35.69
CA ASP A 377 17.07 -6.07 -36.98
C ASP A 377 15.57 -6.21 -37.29
N PRO A 378 15.04 -5.55 -38.33
CA PRO A 378 13.64 -5.65 -38.70
C PRO A 378 13.32 -6.88 -39.55
N ALA A 379 14.31 -7.67 -40.01
CA ALA A 379 14.11 -8.72 -41.01
C ALA A 379 13.08 -9.76 -40.58
N ALA A 380 13.18 -10.29 -39.35
CA ALA A 380 12.25 -11.27 -38.82
C ALA A 380 10.81 -10.74 -38.70
N PHE A 381 10.68 -9.46 -38.36
CA PHE A 381 9.39 -8.80 -38.21
C PHE A 381 8.74 -8.45 -39.57
N GLN A 382 9.55 -8.00 -40.53
CA GLN A 382 9.13 -7.78 -41.90
C GLN A 382 8.70 -9.08 -42.57
N ALA A 383 9.46 -10.18 -42.36
CA ALA A 383 9.10 -11.50 -42.87
C ALA A 383 7.76 -11.98 -42.32
N LEU A 384 7.51 -11.81 -41.02
CA LEU A 384 6.22 -12.15 -40.41
C LEU A 384 5.08 -11.30 -41.00
N THR A 385 5.28 -9.98 -41.09
CA THR A 385 4.28 -9.06 -41.64
C THR A 385 3.96 -9.38 -43.11
N ALA A 386 4.97 -9.66 -43.92
CA ALA A 386 4.83 -10.04 -45.32
C ALA A 386 4.11 -11.38 -45.50
N SER A 387 4.22 -12.31 -44.52
CA SER A 387 3.51 -13.58 -44.56
C SER A 387 2.00 -13.47 -44.35
N GLY A 388 1.51 -12.34 -43.81
CA GLY A 388 0.12 -12.12 -43.44
C GLY A 388 -0.37 -12.96 -42.25
N LYS A 389 0.49 -13.81 -41.68
CA LYS A 389 0.16 -14.66 -40.52
C LYS A 389 0.43 -13.92 -39.21
N GLY A 390 -0.42 -14.17 -38.21
CA GLY A 390 -0.18 -13.73 -36.85
C GLY A 390 0.81 -14.64 -36.13
N ALA A 391 1.16 -14.27 -34.90
CA ALA A 391 2.12 -15.02 -34.11
C ALA A 391 1.88 -14.87 -32.60
N LEU A 392 2.37 -15.83 -31.83
CA LEU A 392 2.55 -15.67 -30.40
C LEU A 392 3.90 -15.01 -30.11
N VAL A 393 3.89 -13.99 -29.27
CA VAL A 393 5.08 -13.22 -28.89
C VAL A 393 5.30 -13.37 -27.39
N ILE A 394 6.44 -13.95 -27.00
CA ILE A 394 6.83 -14.13 -25.61
C ILE A 394 7.78 -12.99 -25.20
N GLY A 395 7.30 -12.10 -24.35
CA GLY A 395 8.08 -11.02 -23.75
C GLY A 395 8.58 -11.36 -22.34
N ALA A 396 9.24 -10.40 -21.71
CA ALA A 396 9.65 -10.44 -20.30
C ALA A 396 9.44 -9.06 -19.65
N HIS A 397 9.44 -8.97 -18.33
CA HIS A 397 9.48 -7.68 -17.62
C HIS A 397 10.89 -7.06 -17.67
N LEU A 398 11.50 -7.09 -18.86
CA LEU A 398 12.80 -6.56 -19.19
C LEU A 398 12.63 -5.37 -20.15
N GLY A 399 13.01 -4.19 -19.70
CA GLY A 399 12.83 -2.95 -20.44
C GLY A 399 11.35 -2.55 -20.53
N ASN A 400 10.95 -1.92 -21.63
CA ASN A 400 9.63 -1.31 -21.78
C ASN A 400 8.83 -1.94 -22.92
N LEU A 401 8.20 -3.08 -22.64
CA LEU A 401 7.34 -3.80 -23.60
C LEU A 401 6.20 -2.98 -24.19
N GLU A 402 5.87 -1.83 -23.61
CA GLU A 402 4.69 -1.04 -23.99
C GLU A 402 5.01 0.04 -25.02
N MET A 403 6.30 0.36 -25.20
CA MET A 403 6.76 1.22 -26.29
C MET A 403 6.42 0.66 -27.66
N THR A 404 6.14 -0.63 -27.74
CA THR A 404 5.91 -1.31 -29.01
C THR A 404 4.44 -1.34 -29.41
N ARG A 405 3.55 -1.23 -28.41
CA ARG A 405 2.13 -0.93 -28.64
C ARG A 405 1.96 0.51 -29.13
N ALA A 406 2.80 1.44 -28.66
CA ALA A 406 2.84 2.80 -29.21
C ALA A 406 3.26 2.81 -30.70
N LEU A 407 4.16 1.91 -31.12
CA LEU A 407 4.49 1.72 -32.55
C LEU A 407 3.31 1.11 -33.35
N ALA A 408 2.56 0.17 -32.77
CA ALA A 408 1.40 -0.43 -33.41
C ALA A 408 0.20 0.55 -33.55
N ALA A 409 -0.04 1.40 -32.55
CA ALA A 409 -1.13 2.39 -32.56
C ALA A 409 -0.93 3.52 -33.59
N GLN A 410 0.30 3.75 -34.06
CA GLN A 410 0.61 4.77 -35.07
C GLN A 410 0.53 4.24 -36.51
N GLY A 411 -0.11 3.09 -36.73
CA GLY A 411 -0.47 2.59 -38.05
C GLY A 411 0.68 2.02 -38.88
N ALA A 412 1.87 1.88 -38.29
CA ALA A 412 3.03 1.39 -39.03
C ALA A 412 3.13 -0.14 -39.06
N TYR A 413 2.60 -0.87 -38.06
CA TYR A 413 2.78 -2.32 -37.96
C TYR A 413 1.65 -3.04 -37.18
N ALA A 414 1.51 -4.36 -37.42
CA ALA A 414 0.46 -5.30 -37.01
C ALA A 414 -0.31 -5.02 -35.70
N LYS A 415 -1.60 -5.40 -35.66
CA LYS A 415 -2.45 -5.32 -34.47
C LYS A 415 -1.88 -6.17 -33.32
N VAL A 416 -1.65 -5.55 -32.16
CA VAL A 416 -1.07 -6.20 -30.96
C VAL A 416 -2.11 -6.40 -29.88
N THR A 417 -2.44 -7.66 -29.58
CA THR A 417 -3.36 -8.06 -28.53
C THR A 417 -2.56 -8.62 -27.34
N ALA A 418 -2.63 -7.97 -26.18
CA ALA A 418 -1.95 -8.46 -24.98
C ALA A 418 -2.88 -9.38 -24.18
N VAL A 419 -2.40 -10.56 -23.84
CA VAL A 419 -3.12 -11.54 -23.04
C VAL A 419 -2.86 -11.25 -21.56
N VAL A 420 -3.92 -10.91 -20.81
CA VAL A 420 -3.82 -10.55 -19.40
C VAL A 420 -4.70 -11.49 -18.56
N TYR A 421 -4.11 -12.06 -17.50
CA TYR A 421 -4.76 -13.05 -16.65
C TYR A 421 -5.28 -12.40 -15.37
N THR A 422 -6.56 -12.01 -15.30
CA THR A 422 -7.09 -11.30 -14.13
C THR A 422 -8.60 -11.45 -13.87
N GLU A 423 -8.97 -11.83 -12.64
CA GLU A 423 -10.32 -11.68 -12.07
C GLU A 423 -10.53 -10.28 -11.43
N HIS A 424 -9.46 -9.55 -11.11
CA HIS A 424 -9.52 -8.31 -10.32
C HIS A 424 -8.95 -7.03 -10.97
N ALA A 425 -8.51 -7.03 -12.24
CA ALA A 425 -7.95 -5.82 -12.88
C ALA A 425 -8.99 -4.80 -13.38
N ARG A 426 -10.27 -4.91 -13.01
CA ARG A 426 -11.31 -3.94 -13.39
C ARG A 426 -10.93 -2.50 -13.04
N ARG A 427 -10.20 -2.29 -11.92
CA ARG A 427 -9.79 -0.98 -11.44
C ARG A 427 -8.57 -0.41 -12.19
N PHE A 428 -7.64 -1.27 -12.62
CA PHE A 428 -6.49 -0.89 -13.44
C PHE A 428 -6.93 -0.60 -14.88
N ASN A 429 -7.75 -1.50 -15.45
CA ASN A 429 -8.33 -1.34 -16.78
C ASN A 429 -9.28 -0.15 -16.85
N SER A 430 -10.02 0.20 -15.79
CA SER A 430 -10.87 1.41 -15.77
C SER A 430 -10.06 2.70 -15.78
N VAL A 431 -8.91 2.75 -15.07
CA VAL A 431 -8.02 3.91 -15.08
C VAL A 431 -7.33 4.03 -16.44
N LEU A 432 -6.93 2.91 -17.05
CA LEU A 432 -6.32 2.87 -18.38
C LEU A 432 -7.30 3.19 -19.51
N ALA A 433 -8.52 2.68 -19.46
CA ALA A 433 -9.58 3.00 -20.41
C ALA A 433 -9.95 4.48 -20.41
N SER A 434 -9.84 5.15 -19.25
CA SER A 434 -10.07 6.60 -19.13
C SER A 434 -8.97 7.47 -19.73
N ALA A 435 -7.74 6.91 -19.88
CA ALA A 435 -6.59 7.62 -20.44
C ALA A 435 -6.43 7.40 -21.96
N ASN A 436 -6.83 6.24 -22.48
CA ASN A 436 -6.84 5.95 -23.92
C ASN A 436 -7.90 4.89 -24.27
N SER A 437 -8.95 5.28 -25.01
CA SER A 437 -10.07 4.41 -25.39
C SER A 437 -9.73 3.37 -26.47
N GLU A 438 -8.59 3.51 -27.14
CA GLU A 438 -8.05 2.50 -28.06
C GLU A 438 -7.37 1.35 -27.29
N PHE A 439 -6.77 1.65 -26.14
CA PHE A 439 -6.08 0.69 -25.27
C PHE A 439 -7.02 -0.41 -24.73
N ALA A 440 -8.25 -0.05 -24.36
CA ALA A 440 -9.24 -1.00 -23.86
C ALA A 440 -9.71 -2.02 -24.91
N ARG A 441 -9.61 -1.69 -26.21
CA ARG A 441 -10.08 -2.56 -27.30
C ARG A 441 -9.13 -3.71 -27.62
N HIS A 442 -7.85 -3.62 -27.24
CA HIS A 442 -6.80 -4.60 -27.61
C HIS A 442 -6.24 -5.38 -26.40
N LEU A 443 -6.98 -5.45 -25.30
CA LEU A 443 -6.68 -6.31 -24.16
C LEU A 443 -7.60 -7.52 -24.18
N LEU A 444 -7.02 -8.73 -24.22
CA LEU A 444 -7.78 -9.96 -24.06
C LEU A 444 -7.68 -10.42 -22.61
N GLU A 445 -8.74 -10.16 -21.83
CA GLU A 445 -8.87 -10.66 -20.47
C GLU A 445 -9.22 -12.15 -20.50
N VAL A 446 -8.36 -12.99 -19.93
CA VAL A 446 -8.59 -14.43 -19.82
C VAL A 446 -8.82 -14.79 -18.37
N ARG A 447 -10.00 -15.34 -18.07
CA ARG A 447 -10.36 -15.84 -16.74
C ARG A 447 -9.98 -17.31 -16.59
N ASP A 448 -10.31 -18.12 -17.59
CA ASP A 448 -9.96 -19.53 -17.69
C ASP A 448 -9.62 -19.88 -19.15
N PHE A 449 -8.66 -20.78 -19.36
CA PHE A 449 -8.33 -21.27 -20.69
C PHE A 449 -9.32 -22.38 -21.10
N GLY A 450 -10.49 -21.95 -21.59
CA GLY A 450 -11.49 -22.82 -22.20
C GLY A 450 -11.35 -22.93 -23.73
N PRO A 451 -12.12 -23.83 -24.37
CA PRO A 451 -12.16 -23.98 -25.84
C PRO A 451 -12.51 -22.66 -26.55
N GLU A 452 -13.43 -21.88 -26.01
CA GLU A 452 -13.87 -20.59 -26.57
C GLU A 452 -12.73 -19.56 -26.61
N THR A 453 -11.95 -19.46 -25.53
CA THR A 453 -10.81 -18.55 -25.46
C THR A 453 -9.70 -18.96 -26.43
N ALA A 454 -9.46 -20.28 -26.57
CA ALA A 454 -8.49 -20.79 -27.53
C ALA A 454 -8.93 -20.51 -28.99
N MET A 455 -10.22 -20.69 -29.30
CA MET A 455 -10.77 -20.37 -30.63
C MET A 455 -10.65 -18.87 -30.95
N LEU A 456 -10.98 -18.00 -29.99
CA LEU A 456 -10.85 -16.56 -30.16
C LEU A 456 -9.39 -16.14 -30.39
N MET A 457 -8.46 -16.70 -29.61
CA MET A 457 -7.03 -16.45 -29.80
C MET A 457 -6.54 -16.94 -31.16
N GLN A 458 -6.98 -18.12 -31.59
CA GLN A 458 -6.67 -18.66 -32.90
C GLN A 458 -7.16 -17.74 -34.02
N GLU A 459 -8.42 -17.29 -33.96
CA GLU A 459 -9.00 -16.37 -34.93
C GLU A 459 -8.19 -15.07 -35.04
N ARG A 460 -7.71 -14.52 -33.91
CA ARG A 460 -6.83 -13.33 -33.92
C ARG A 460 -5.51 -13.61 -34.61
N VAL A 461 -4.88 -14.75 -34.34
CA VAL A 461 -3.63 -15.15 -34.98
C VAL A 461 -3.84 -15.35 -36.49
N ASP A 462 -4.93 -16.01 -36.89
CA ASP A 462 -5.26 -16.23 -38.30
C ASP A 462 -5.53 -14.90 -39.04
N ASN A 463 -6.03 -13.89 -38.33
CA ASN A 463 -6.23 -12.53 -38.83
C ASN A 463 -4.94 -11.66 -38.85
N GLY A 464 -3.77 -12.25 -38.63
CA GLY A 464 -2.51 -11.51 -38.67
C GLY A 464 -2.15 -10.77 -37.38
N GLU A 465 -2.85 -11.01 -36.27
CA GLU A 465 -2.58 -10.33 -34.99
C GLU A 465 -1.42 -10.95 -34.22
N LEU A 466 -0.70 -10.12 -33.47
CA LEU A 466 0.34 -10.55 -32.53
C LEU A 466 -0.25 -10.72 -31.14
N LEU A 467 -0.24 -11.95 -30.62
CA LEU A 467 -0.64 -12.24 -29.26
C LEU A 467 0.57 -12.14 -28.33
N VAL A 468 0.58 -11.18 -27.40
CA VAL A 468 1.71 -10.96 -26.49
C VAL A 468 1.43 -11.57 -25.12
N ILE A 469 2.37 -12.39 -24.64
CA ILE A 469 2.38 -12.98 -23.29
C ILE A 469 3.75 -12.79 -22.63
N VAL A 470 3.78 -12.59 -21.31
CA VAL A 470 5.02 -12.48 -20.53
C VAL A 470 5.42 -13.84 -19.97
N GLY A 471 6.66 -14.27 -20.26
CA GLY A 471 7.14 -15.61 -19.91
C GLY A 471 7.94 -15.70 -18.61
N ASP A 472 8.33 -14.57 -18.02
CA ASP A 472 9.23 -14.54 -16.87
C ASP A 472 8.50 -14.63 -15.51
N ARG A 473 7.20 -14.38 -15.40
CA ARG A 473 6.49 -14.42 -14.10
C ARG A 473 5.56 -15.62 -13.97
N VAL A 474 5.51 -16.19 -12.76
CA VAL A 474 4.54 -17.24 -12.39
C VAL A 474 3.30 -16.58 -11.76
N PRO A 475 2.07 -16.84 -12.24
CA PRO A 475 0.84 -16.31 -11.65
C PRO A 475 0.65 -16.75 -10.19
N ALA A 476 0.15 -15.86 -9.33
CA ALA A 476 0.01 -16.08 -7.89
C ALA A 476 -0.96 -17.22 -7.49
N HIS A 477 -1.84 -17.64 -8.41
CA HIS A 477 -2.83 -18.71 -8.18
C HIS A 477 -2.46 -20.05 -8.83
N GLU A 478 -1.43 -20.12 -9.67
CA GLU A 478 -0.99 -21.38 -10.26
C GLU A 478 0.02 -22.09 -9.35
N THR A 479 -0.50 -22.78 -8.33
CA THR A 479 0.31 -23.66 -7.47
C THR A 479 0.79 -24.94 -8.18
N GLY A 480 0.75 -25.05 -9.52
CA GLY A 480 0.99 -26.34 -10.18
C GLY A 480 1.55 -26.40 -11.61
N ARG A 481 1.79 -25.30 -12.34
CA ARG A 481 2.29 -25.36 -13.73
C ARG A 481 3.54 -24.53 -13.98
N THR A 482 4.55 -24.72 -13.13
CA THR A 482 5.90 -24.21 -13.34
C THR A 482 6.81 -25.31 -13.84
N THR A 483 7.87 -24.94 -14.55
CA THR A 483 9.00 -25.83 -14.84
C THR A 483 10.28 -25.16 -14.39
N GLU A 484 11.22 -25.93 -13.88
CA GLU A 484 12.53 -25.40 -13.50
C GLU A 484 13.40 -25.22 -14.74
N ALA A 485 14.16 -24.13 -14.77
CA ALA A 485 15.21 -23.87 -15.75
C ALA A 485 16.40 -23.20 -15.07
N GLN A 486 17.61 -23.43 -15.58
CA GLN A 486 18.82 -22.72 -15.15
C GLN A 486 18.76 -21.28 -15.67
N PHE A 487 18.88 -20.33 -14.75
CA PHE A 487 18.83 -18.90 -15.02
C PHE A 487 19.75 -18.13 -14.09
N LEU A 488 20.71 -17.40 -14.66
CA LEU A 488 21.74 -16.64 -13.93
C LEU A 488 22.45 -17.51 -12.87
N GLY A 489 22.86 -18.72 -13.28
CA GLY A 489 23.65 -19.62 -12.45
C GLY A 489 22.87 -20.38 -11.37
N SER A 490 21.54 -20.30 -11.33
CA SER A 490 20.71 -21.04 -10.37
C SER A 490 19.41 -21.53 -10.99
N ALA A 491 18.84 -22.61 -10.44
CA ALA A 491 17.54 -23.11 -10.86
C ALA A 491 16.43 -22.13 -10.45
N ALA A 492 15.56 -21.77 -11.39
CA ALA A 492 14.44 -20.86 -11.16
C ALA A 492 13.14 -21.42 -11.77
N PRO A 493 11.98 -21.15 -11.14
CA PRO A 493 10.68 -21.54 -11.68
C PRO A 493 10.23 -20.60 -12.82
N PHE A 494 9.96 -21.16 -14.00
CA PHE A 494 9.35 -20.46 -15.14
C PHE A 494 7.93 -20.94 -15.41
N ALA A 495 7.09 -20.06 -15.96
CA ALA A 495 5.71 -20.39 -16.31
C ALA A 495 5.65 -21.33 -17.52
N GLN A 496 4.81 -22.37 -17.44
CA GLN A 496 4.54 -23.25 -18.59
C GLN A 496 3.53 -22.65 -19.57
N GLY A 497 2.71 -21.68 -19.13
CA GLY A 497 1.60 -21.09 -19.87
C GLY A 497 1.91 -20.66 -21.31
N PRO A 498 3.00 -19.91 -21.57
CA PRO A 498 3.35 -19.48 -22.93
C PRO A 498 3.55 -20.64 -23.91
N TYR A 499 4.21 -21.72 -23.48
CA TYR A 499 4.50 -22.86 -24.35
C TYR A 499 3.27 -23.74 -24.57
N VAL A 500 2.44 -23.88 -23.53
CA VAL A 500 1.15 -24.59 -23.64
C VAL A 500 0.22 -23.86 -24.61
N LEU A 501 0.18 -22.54 -24.54
CA LEU A 501 -0.61 -21.71 -25.44
C LEU A 501 -0.08 -21.80 -26.88
N ALA A 502 1.23 -21.67 -27.08
CA ALA A 502 1.86 -21.84 -28.39
C ALA A 502 1.54 -23.19 -29.02
N HIS A 503 1.56 -24.27 -28.22
CA HIS A 503 1.21 -25.60 -28.68
C HIS A 503 -0.26 -25.73 -29.09
N ALA A 504 -1.17 -25.13 -28.32
CA ALA A 504 -2.60 -25.15 -28.63
C ALA A 504 -2.92 -24.36 -29.91
N LEU A 505 -2.25 -23.23 -30.12
CA LEU A 505 -2.46 -22.37 -31.28
C LEU A 505 -1.74 -22.86 -32.55
N GLY A 506 -0.69 -23.67 -32.41
CA GLY A 506 0.09 -24.18 -33.53
C GLY A 506 0.71 -23.08 -34.42
N CYS A 507 0.90 -21.89 -33.87
CA CYS A 507 1.36 -20.69 -34.58
C CYS A 507 2.86 -20.44 -34.38
N PRO A 508 3.50 -19.60 -35.23
CA PRO A 508 4.87 -19.22 -35.02
C PRO A 508 5.03 -18.41 -33.73
N VAL A 509 6.17 -18.62 -33.07
CA VAL A 509 6.52 -18.02 -31.80
C VAL A 509 7.76 -17.17 -31.95
N TYR A 510 7.69 -15.95 -31.44
CA TYR A 510 8.80 -14.99 -31.41
C TYR A 510 9.11 -14.55 -29.98
N LEU A 511 10.36 -14.19 -29.73
CA LEU A 511 10.76 -13.49 -28.51
C LEU A 511 10.83 -12.00 -28.75
N PHE A 512 10.59 -11.25 -27.67
CA PHE A 512 10.49 -9.82 -27.75
C PHE A 512 11.04 -9.08 -26.55
N PHE A 513 11.94 -8.14 -26.81
CA PHE A 513 12.58 -7.31 -25.79
C PHE A 513 12.71 -5.88 -26.29
N CYS A 514 12.36 -4.89 -25.46
CA CYS A 514 12.48 -3.47 -25.80
C CYS A 514 13.33 -2.77 -24.75
N LEU A 515 14.61 -2.55 -25.05
CA LEU A 515 15.60 -2.05 -24.10
C LEU A 515 15.87 -0.57 -24.32
N LYS A 516 16.07 0.18 -23.25
CA LYS A 516 16.51 1.56 -23.31
C LYS A 516 18.04 1.63 -23.46
N GLU A 517 18.50 2.33 -24.47
CA GLU A 517 19.91 2.58 -24.77
C GLU A 517 20.17 4.10 -24.84
N GLN A 518 21.40 4.51 -25.16
CA GLN A 518 21.80 5.93 -25.15
C GLN A 518 21.01 6.78 -26.16
N ASP A 519 20.70 6.20 -27.33
CA ASP A 519 20.02 6.88 -28.45
C ASP A 519 18.51 6.62 -28.52
N GLY A 520 17.91 6.09 -27.45
CA GLY A 520 16.47 5.77 -27.39
C GLY A 520 16.20 4.32 -27.02
N TYR A 521 15.05 3.80 -27.45
CA TYR A 521 14.63 2.43 -27.25
C TYR A 521 15.02 1.56 -28.45
N ARG A 522 15.52 0.37 -28.16
CA ARG A 522 15.85 -0.63 -29.15
C ARG A 522 15.00 -1.88 -28.99
N LEU A 523 14.40 -2.28 -30.10
CA LEU A 523 13.47 -3.38 -30.19
C LEU A 523 14.18 -4.59 -30.80
N TYR A 524 14.11 -5.70 -30.08
CA TYR A 524 14.62 -6.98 -30.51
C TYR A 524 13.44 -7.93 -30.71
N PHE A 525 13.29 -8.42 -31.95
CA PHE A 525 12.24 -9.35 -32.35
C PHE A 525 12.92 -10.57 -32.97
N GLU A 526 12.91 -11.69 -32.24
CA GLU A 526 13.71 -12.87 -32.58
C GLU A 526 12.81 -14.08 -32.85
N PRO A 527 13.00 -14.85 -33.93
CA PRO A 527 12.31 -16.14 -34.11
C PRO A 527 12.65 -17.09 -32.96
N PHE A 528 11.63 -17.74 -32.39
CA PHE A 528 11.80 -18.70 -31.29
C PHE A 528 11.49 -20.14 -31.72
N ALA A 529 10.34 -20.33 -32.35
CA ALA A 529 9.89 -21.60 -32.90
C ALA A 529 8.88 -21.36 -34.01
N GLU A 530 8.94 -22.13 -35.11
CA GLU A 530 7.88 -22.10 -36.12
C GLU A 530 6.59 -22.74 -35.60
N ARG A 531 6.72 -23.76 -34.75
CA ARG A 531 5.62 -24.41 -34.03
C ARG A 531 6.17 -25.06 -32.76
N ILE A 532 5.42 -24.96 -31.66
CA ILE A 532 5.74 -25.68 -30.42
C ILE A 532 4.89 -26.95 -30.36
N GLU A 533 5.55 -28.10 -30.23
CA GLU A 533 4.89 -29.39 -30.06
C GLU A 533 5.17 -29.96 -28.67
N LEU A 534 4.10 -30.39 -28.00
CA LEU A 534 4.15 -30.95 -26.64
C LEU A 534 3.49 -32.35 -26.63
N PRO A 535 4.20 -33.39 -27.11
CA PRO A 535 3.68 -34.76 -27.13
C PRO A 535 3.24 -35.22 -25.74
N ARG A 536 2.08 -35.89 -25.62
CA ARG A 536 1.48 -36.25 -24.31
C ARG A 536 2.44 -37.02 -23.39
N ARG A 537 3.25 -37.93 -23.94
CA ARG A 537 4.19 -38.78 -23.18
C ARG A 537 5.43 -38.04 -22.69
N GLU A 538 5.90 -37.03 -23.43
CA GLU A 538 7.16 -36.32 -23.17
C GLU A 538 6.94 -34.84 -22.83
N ARG A 539 5.69 -34.46 -22.53
CA ARG A 539 5.26 -33.07 -22.33
C ARG A 539 6.12 -32.33 -21.32
N ALA A 540 6.44 -32.95 -20.19
CA ALA A 540 7.26 -32.33 -19.14
C ALA A 540 8.68 -32.01 -19.61
N GLN A 541 9.31 -32.94 -20.35
CA GLN A 541 10.66 -32.76 -20.88
C GLN A 541 10.70 -31.65 -21.94
N HIS A 542 9.74 -31.62 -22.86
CA HIS A 542 9.63 -30.55 -23.85
C HIS A 542 9.38 -29.19 -23.20
N LEU A 543 8.51 -29.12 -22.19
CA LEU A 543 8.26 -27.87 -21.45
C LEU A 543 9.53 -27.36 -20.78
N ALA A 544 10.31 -28.23 -20.13
CA ALA A 544 11.59 -27.87 -19.53
C ALA A 544 12.59 -27.37 -20.59
N ALA A 545 12.68 -28.02 -21.75
CA ALA A 545 13.56 -27.61 -22.84
C ALA A 545 13.19 -26.22 -23.40
N TRP A 546 11.90 -25.95 -23.62
CA TRP A 546 11.43 -24.64 -24.08
C TRP A 546 11.67 -23.55 -23.03
N ALA A 547 11.40 -23.83 -21.76
CA ALA A 547 11.69 -22.91 -20.68
C ALA A 547 13.19 -22.62 -20.55
N GLN A 548 14.05 -23.63 -20.71
CA GLN A 548 15.50 -23.45 -20.68
C GLN A 548 16.00 -22.57 -21.84
N ARG A 549 15.45 -22.74 -23.05
CA ARG A 549 15.77 -21.90 -24.21
C ARG A 549 15.36 -20.44 -23.99
N TYR A 550 14.16 -20.22 -23.46
CA TYR A 550 13.68 -18.88 -23.10
C TYR A 550 14.55 -18.26 -22.00
N ALA A 551 14.84 -18.99 -20.93
CA ALA A 551 15.67 -18.54 -19.82
C ALA A 551 17.07 -18.12 -20.30
N ALA A 552 17.69 -18.88 -21.21
CA ALA A 552 18.99 -18.55 -21.78
C ALA A 552 18.97 -17.24 -22.60
N ARG A 553 17.89 -16.99 -23.36
CA ARG A 553 17.72 -15.72 -24.10
C ARG A 553 17.43 -14.55 -23.15
N LEU A 554 16.58 -14.76 -22.14
CA LEU A 554 16.33 -13.74 -21.12
C LEU A 554 17.64 -13.37 -20.40
N GLU A 555 18.45 -14.36 -20.04
CA GLU A 555 19.74 -14.18 -19.38
C GLU A 555 20.71 -13.34 -20.24
N TYR A 556 20.78 -13.59 -21.55
CA TYR A 556 21.55 -12.77 -22.48
C TYR A 556 21.17 -11.28 -22.38
N TYR A 557 19.87 -10.96 -22.38
CA TYR A 557 19.44 -9.57 -22.31
C TYR A 557 19.52 -8.97 -20.89
N CYS A 558 19.37 -9.76 -19.83
CA CYS A 558 19.70 -9.33 -18.47
C CYS A 558 21.18 -8.92 -18.37
N ARG A 559 22.09 -9.63 -19.04
CA ARG A 559 23.51 -9.24 -19.11
C ARG A 559 23.72 -7.97 -19.94
N LYS A 560 23.02 -7.83 -21.08
CA LYS A 560 23.10 -6.64 -21.95
C LYS A 560 22.56 -5.37 -21.26
N ALA A 561 21.46 -5.48 -20.53
CA ALA A 561 20.76 -4.37 -19.89
C ALA A 561 20.47 -4.67 -18.40
N PRO A 562 21.50 -4.72 -17.54
CA PRO A 562 21.40 -5.27 -16.20
C PRO A 562 20.44 -4.52 -15.29
N TYR A 563 20.23 -3.23 -15.50
CA TYR A 563 19.31 -2.42 -14.69
C TYR A 563 17.85 -2.46 -15.17
N GLN A 564 17.53 -3.19 -16.24
CA GLN A 564 16.22 -3.10 -16.89
C GLN A 564 15.31 -4.29 -16.62
N TRP A 565 15.72 -5.26 -15.80
CA TRP A 565 14.93 -6.46 -15.50
C TRP A 565 14.11 -6.32 -14.21
N PHE A 566 12.85 -5.91 -14.36
CA PHE A 566 12.04 -5.37 -13.28
C PHE A 566 11.31 -6.44 -12.45
N ASN A 567 12.07 -7.36 -11.84
CA ASN A 567 11.55 -8.31 -10.85
C ASN A 567 12.08 -7.95 -9.45
N PHE A 568 11.20 -7.36 -8.63
CA PHE A 568 11.50 -6.89 -7.25
C PHE A 568 10.95 -7.83 -6.17
N PHE A 569 10.87 -9.12 -6.46
CA PHE A 569 10.52 -10.19 -5.55
C PHE A 569 11.56 -11.32 -5.66
N ASP A 570 11.49 -12.30 -4.76
CA ASP A 570 12.41 -13.44 -4.82
C ASP A 570 12.02 -14.38 -5.97
N PHE A 571 12.68 -14.21 -7.11
CA PHE A 571 12.40 -14.94 -8.33
C PHE A 571 12.78 -16.42 -8.27
N TRP A 572 13.83 -16.74 -7.51
CA TRP A 572 14.35 -18.11 -7.34
C TRP A 572 13.65 -18.87 -6.22
N ALA A 573 12.71 -18.24 -5.49
CA ALA A 573 11.94 -18.93 -4.46
C ALA A 573 11.00 -19.97 -5.09
N SER A 574 11.20 -21.25 -4.76
CA SER A 574 10.25 -22.30 -5.15
C SER A 574 8.88 -22.04 -4.51
N PRO A 575 7.76 -22.15 -5.27
CA PRO A 575 6.44 -22.16 -4.67
C PRO A 575 6.36 -23.31 -3.66
N LYS A 576 6.05 -23.02 -2.40
CA LYS A 576 5.84 -24.08 -1.39
C LYS A 576 4.76 -25.02 -1.91
N ARG A 577 5.10 -26.29 -2.15
CA ARG A 577 4.12 -27.37 -2.35
C ARG A 577 3.11 -27.26 -1.21
N GLY A 578 1.87 -26.93 -1.55
CA GLY A 578 0.78 -26.93 -0.58
C GLY A 578 0.75 -28.30 0.09
N ALA A 579 0.94 -28.33 1.40
CA ALA A 579 0.67 -29.51 2.21
C ALA A 579 -0.85 -29.77 2.14
N ASN A 580 -1.26 -30.50 1.11
CA ASN A 580 -2.51 -31.24 1.03
C ASN A 580 -2.34 -32.26 -0.08
N GLY A 581 -1.58 -33.31 0.23
CA GLY A 581 -1.75 -34.57 -0.46
C GLY A 581 -3.11 -35.13 -0.09
N ARG A 582 -3.94 -35.40 -1.09
CA ARG A 582 -4.80 -36.58 -1.09
C ARG A 582 -4.69 -37.22 -2.47
N THR A 583 -4.35 -38.51 -2.39
CA THR A 583 -4.45 -39.57 -3.39
C THR A 583 -5.64 -39.45 -4.32
#